data_AF-A4E8F6-F1
#
_entry.id   AF-A4E8F6-F1
#
_cell.length_a   1.000
_cell.length_b   1.000
_cell.length_c   1.000
_cell.angle_alpha   90.00
_cell.angle_beta   90.00
_cell.angle_gamma   90.00
#
_symmetry.space_group_name_H-M   'P 1'
#
loop_
_entity.id
_entity.type
_entity.pdbx_description
1 polymer ?
#
loop_
_entity_poly.entity_id
_entity_poly.type
_entity_poly.pdbx_seq_one_letter_code
_entity_poly.pdbx_strand_id
1 'polypeptide(L)'
;MAAVAAGALVVALGAGAARCAIAPQEGAQDSPQEQEQPAAAGADAATGKAASGAEALWNTAWTGADDPTATLRIVEGAMVESSGGTERAWFFSAEEPSEAGGVLSVPIDVKGTGDKAGGLSLIQVSGDGDNRTLACDLLAQAYAPQKAQDGAFSVTGTDDRLSEALGADAASIEEAVAGKAAKVSPQATGATWDKEVWLDYAGNVASTTFTLDDPASTVVTVVSRGGSLEAM
;
A
#
# COMPACT_ATOMS: atom_id res chain seq x y z
N MET A 1 -16.01 1.20 45.30
CA MET A 1 -15.68 -0.23 45.15
C MET A 1 -15.44 -0.47 43.66
N ALA A 2 -14.26 -0.29 43.09
CA ALA A 2 -12.98 -0.99 43.28
C ALA A 2 -13.04 -2.48 42.88
N ALA A 3 -12.60 -2.79 41.67
CA ALA A 3 -11.79 -3.96 41.31
C ALA A 3 -11.21 -3.78 39.90
N VAL A 4 -9.92 -3.41 39.85
CA VAL A 4 -9.05 -3.44 38.66
C VAL A 4 -8.29 -4.76 38.73
N ALA A 5 -8.24 -5.51 37.62
CA ALA A 5 -7.37 -6.67 37.47
C ALA A 5 -6.41 -6.44 36.30
N ALA A 6 -5.16 -6.13 36.62
CA ALA A 6 -4.05 -6.03 35.68
C ALA A 6 -3.33 -7.39 35.63
N GLY A 7 -3.23 -7.98 34.43
CA GLY A 7 -2.42 -9.17 34.16
C GLY A 7 -1.12 -8.76 33.47
N ALA A 8 0.01 -9.02 34.11
CA ALA A 8 1.35 -8.78 33.56
C ALA A 8 1.78 -9.95 32.66
N LEU A 9 2.20 -9.66 31.42
CA LEU A 9 2.83 -10.62 30.53
C LEU A 9 4.33 -10.27 30.40
N VAL A 10 5.18 -11.19 30.85
CA VAL A 10 6.63 -11.14 30.68
C VAL A 10 7.00 -11.79 29.35
N VAL A 11 7.62 -11.05 28.43
CA VAL A 11 8.24 -11.60 27.22
C VAL A 11 9.75 -11.51 27.38
N ALA A 12 10.40 -12.67 27.32
CA ALA A 12 11.85 -12.81 27.44
C ALA A 12 12.56 -12.36 26.15
N LEU A 13 13.51 -11.43 26.29
CA LEU A 13 14.46 -11.01 25.27
C LEU A 13 15.58 -12.06 25.15
N GLY A 14 15.66 -12.74 24.01
CA GLY A 14 16.80 -13.58 23.63
C GLY A 14 17.72 -12.82 22.70
N ALA A 15 18.88 -12.37 23.21
CA ALA A 15 19.95 -11.77 22.43
C ALA A 15 20.88 -12.86 21.85
N GLY A 16 21.07 -12.86 20.53
CA GLY A 16 22.07 -13.68 19.85
C GLY A 16 23.00 -12.80 19.03
N ALA A 17 24.20 -12.53 19.55
CA ALA A 17 25.26 -11.84 18.82
C ALA A 17 26.11 -12.87 18.06
N ALA A 18 26.06 -12.85 16.72
CA ALA A 18 27.05 -13.53 15.89
C ALA A 18 28.17 -12.54 15.54
N ARG A 19 29.32 -12.67 16.20
CA ARG A 19 30.58 -12.04 15.75
C ARG A 19 31.30 -13.03 14.83
N CYS A 20 31.47 -12.68 13.56
CA CYS A 20 32.44 -13.35 12.69
C CYS A 20 33.72 -12.51 12.62
N ALA A 21 34.83 -13.12 13.04
CA ALA A 21 36.16 -12.57 12.95
C ALA A 21 36.65 -12.57 11.49
N ILE A 22 37.20 -11.45 11.05
CA ILE A 22 37.97 -11.31 9.81
C ILE A 22 39.44 -11.54 10.15
N ALA A 23 40.08 -12.48 9.44
CA ALA A 23 41.53 -12.63 9.39
C ALA A 23 42.03 -12.04 8.06
N PRO A 24 43.12 -11.25 8.03
CA PRO A 24 43.69 -10.75 6.78
C PRO A 24 44.64 -11.77 6.14
N GLN A 25 44.60 -11.87 4.82
CA GLN A 25 45.66 -12.49 4.01
C GLN A 25 46.17 -11.44 3.02
N GLU A 26 47.42 -11.00 3.22
CA GLU A 26 48.24 -10.20 2.30
C GLU A 26 49.09 -11.13 1.42
N GLY A 27 49.31 -10.73 0.15
CA GLY A 27 50.35 -11.24 -0.76
C GLY A 27 49.80 -12.07 -1.93
N ALA A 28 49.56 -11.48 -3.12
CA ALA A 28 50.51 -11.32 -4.25
C ALA A 28 50.74 -12.63 -5.04
N GLN A 29 50.67 -12.76 -6.37
CA GLN A 29 50.28 -11.98 -7.57
C GLN A 29 50.21 -13.04 -8.71
N ASP A 30 49.27 -12.94 -9.67
CA ASP A 30 49.56 -12.95 -11.12
C ASP A 30 48.26 -12.74 -11.96
N SER A 31 48.36 -11.99 -13.04
CA SER A 31 47.31 -11.76 -14.07
C SER A 31 47.78 -12.39 -15.40
N PRO A 32 47.03 -12.43 -16.53
CA PRO A 32 45.64 -12.07 -16.80
C PRO A 32 44.85 -13.17 -17.56
N GLN A 33 43.55 -13.36 -17.28
CA GLN A 33 42.64 -13.98 -18.25
C GLN A 33 41.31 -13.23 -18.28
N GLU A 34 41.02 -12.70 -19.46
CA GLU A 34 39.69 -12.26 -19.91
C GLU A 34 38.65 -13.33 -19.58
N GLN A 35 37.69 -12.99 -18.72
CA GLN A 35 36.46 -13.74 -18.60
C GLN A 35 35.31 -12.76 -18.33
N GLU A 36 34.59 -12.51 -19.43
CA GLU A 36 33.22 -12.03 -19.56
C GLU A 36 32.53 -11.62 -18.24
N GLN A 37 32.37 -10.31 -18.08
CA GLN A 37 31.51 -9.70 -17.09
C GLN A 37 30.06 -10.17 -17.29
N PRO A 38 29.41 -10.84 -16.32
CA PRO A 38 27.96 -10.94 -16.34
C PRO A 38 27.43 -9.56 -16.04
N ALA A 39 26.88 -8.91 -17.07
CA ALA A 39 26.06 -7.73 -16.91
C ALA A 39 25.02 -8.02 -15.83
N ALA A 40 25.08 -7.25 -14.73
CA ALA A 40 24.01 -7.21 -13.76
C ALA A 40 22.74 -6.84 -14.53
N ALA A 41 21.84 -7.82 -14.65
CA ALA A 41 20.53 -7.62 -15.23
C ALA A 41 19.88 -6.44 -14.51
N GLY A 42 19.66 -5.38 -15.28
CA GLY A 42 18.95 -4.20 -14.82
C GLY A 42 17.61 -4.65 -14.23
N ALA A 43 17.26 -4.00 -13.12
CA ALA A 43 15.90 -3.99 -12.62
C ALA A 43 14.97 -3.71 -13.81
N ASP A 44 14.09 -4.67 -14.09
CA ASP A 44 13.02 -4.53 -15.06
C ASP A 44 12.19 -3.32 -14.60
N ALA A 45 12.38 -2.20 -15.30
CA ALA A 45 11.46 -1.09 -15.25
C ALA A 45 10.16 -1.67 -15.81
N ALA A 46 9.26 -2.06 -14.90
CA ALA A 46 7.98 -2.70 -15.17
C ALA A 46 7.31 -2.03 -16.37
N THR A 47 7.53 -2.60 -17.53
CA THR A 47 6.87 -2.19 -18.76
C THR A 47 5.49 -2.77 -18.59
N GLY A 48 4.51 -1.90 -18.33
CA GLY A 48 3.13 -2.26 -17.98
C GLY A 48 2.50 -3.18 -19.01
N LYS A 49 2.72 -4.48 -18.88
CA LYS A 49 1.84 -5.51 -19.42
C LYS A 49 0.69 -5.57 -18.45
N ALA A 50 -0.47 -5.05 -18.85
CA ALA A 50 -1.70 -5.25 -18.09
C ALA A 50 -1.81 -6.75 -17.79
N ALA A 51 -1.83 -7.10 -16.50
CA ALA A 51 -2.10 -8.46 -16.09
C ALA A 51 -3.42 -8.88 -16.75
N SER A 52 -3.42 -9.96 -17.53
CA SER A 52 -4.62 -10.44 -18.22
C SER A 52 -5.33 -11.46 -17.32
N GLY A 53 -6.64 -11.30 -17.11
CA GLY A 53 -7.45 -12.21 -16.30
C GLY A 53 -7.59 -11.78 -14.84
N ALA A 54 -7.82 -12.74 -13.94
CA ALA A 54 -8.06 -12.48 -12.52
C ALA A 54 -6.90 -11.74 -11.85
N GLU A 55 -5.68 -11.85 -12.38
CA GLU A 55 -4.51 -11.18 -11.79
C GLU A 55 -4.55 -9.66 -11.84
N ALA A 56 -5.23 -9.08 -12.83
CA ALA A 56 -5.46 -7.64 -12.88
C ALA A 56 -6.46 -7.14 -11.83
N LEU A 57 -7.25 -8.04 -11.24
CA LEU A 57 -8.20 -7.66 -10.19
C LEU A 57 -7.48 -7.44 -8.86
N TRP A 58 -6.49 -8.28 -8.60
CA TRP A 58 -5.70 -8.23 -7.38
C TRP A 58 -4.86 -6.96 -7.37
N ASN A 59 -4.81 -6.29 -6.21
CA ASN A 59 -4.09 -5.03 -6.01
C ASN A 59 -4.63 -3.84 -6.81
N THR A 60 -5.77 -3.97 -7.49
CA THR A 60 -6.52 -2.81 -7.99
C THR A 60 -7.35 -2.23 -6.84
N ALA A 61 -7.29 -0.91 -6.66
CA ALA A 61 -8.19 -0.20 -5.77
C ALA A 61 -9.50 0.08 -6.50
N TRP A 62 -10.62 -0.14 -5.82
CA TRP A 62 -11.95 0.00 -6.41
C TRP A 62 -12.83 0.93 -5.56
N THR A 63 -13.70 1.67 -6.24
CA THR A 63 -14.62 2.64 -5.63
C THR A 63 -16.06 2.29 -6.01
N GLY A 64 -17.00 2.47 -5.08
CA GLY A 64 -18.42 2.15 -5.29
C GLY A 64 -18.98 2.92 -6.49
N ALA A 65 -19.69 2.21 -7.36
CA ALA A 65 -20.30 2.81 -8.55
C ALA A 65 -21.50 3.70 -8.18
N ASP A 66 -22.21 3.36 -7.10
CA ASP A 66 -23.38 4.11 -6.61
C ASP A 66 -23.01 5.07 -5.47
N ASP A 67 -22.07 4.67 -4.60
CA ASP A 67 -21.54 5.48 -3.51
C ASP A 67 -20.00 5.57 -3.60
N PRO A 68 -19.45 6.73 -4.01
CA PRO A 68 -18.01 6.89 -4.21
C PRO A 68 -17.21 6.93 -2.89
N THR A 69 -17.88 6.94 -1.73
CA THR A 69 -17.22 6.82 -0.42
C THR A 69 -17.00 5.36 -0.02
N ALA A 70 -17.67 4.42 -0.68
CA ALA A 70 -17.42 3.00 -0.51
C ALA A 70 -16.17 2.56 -1.27
N THR A 71 -15.36 1.72 -0.65
CA THR A 71 -14.12 1.21 -1.24
C THR A 71 -14.11 -0.31 -1.21
N LEU A 72 -13.45 -0.91 -2.19
CA LEU A 72 -13.20 -2.34 -2.27
C LEU A 72 -11.72 -2.58 -2.57
N ARG A 73 -11.10 -3.44 -1.76
CA ARG A 73 -9.74 -3.95 -1.99
C ARG A 73 -9.80 -5.44 -2.18
N ILE A 74 -9.11 -5.93 -3.21
CA ILE A 74 -8.99 -7.36 -3.50
C ILE A 74 -7.52 -7.72 -3.49
N VAL A 75 -7.17 -8.69 -2.65
CA VAL A 75 -5.87 -9.34 -2.62
C VAL A 75 -6.06 -10.82 -2.89
N GLU A 76 -4.98 -11.54 -3.14
CA GLU A 76 -5.06 -12.98 -3.33
C GLU A 76 -5.69 -13.65 -2.09
N GLY A 77 -6.84 -14.29 -2.29
CA GLY A 77 -7.58 -15.01 -1.26
C GLY A 77 -8.43 -14.17 -0.31
N ALA A 78 -8.53 -12.85 -0.50
CA ALA A 78 -9.44 -12.02 0.29
C ALA A 78 -9.97 -10.79 -0.47
N MET A 79 -11.19 -10.40 -0.15
CA MET A 79 -11.73 -9.09 -0.52
C MET A 79 -12.27 -8.37 0.71
N VAL A 80 -12.06 -7.06 0.76
CA VAL A 80 -12.47 -6.18 1.86
C VAL A 80 -13.28 -5.02 1.28
N GLU A 81 -14.54 -4.94 1.68
CA GLU A 81 -15.46 -3.84 1.40
C GLU A 81 -15.54 -2.92 2.62
N SER A 82 -15.30 -1.62 2.43
CA SER A 82 -15.40 -0.62 3.49
C SER A 82 -16.36 0.49 3.07
N SER A 83 -17.40 0.73 3.86
CA SER A 83 -18.38 1.80 3.65
C SER A 83 -18.98 2.24 4.98
N GLY A 84 -19.17 3.56 5.16
CA GLY A 84 -19.84 4.12 6.34
C GLY A 84 -19.21 3.72 7.68
N GLY A 85 -17.88 3.55 7.72
CA GLY A 85 -17.15 3.11 8.92
C GLY A 85 -17.33 1.62 9.28
N THR A 86 -17.97 0.84 8.40
CA THR A 86 -18.11 -0.61 8.54
C THR A 86 -17.20 -1.31 7.53
N GLU A 87 -16.47 -2.32 7.99
CA GLU A 87 -15.66 -3.18 7.12
C GLU A 87 -16.24 -4.60 7.06
N ARG A 88 -16.25 -5.16 5.86
CA ARG A 88 -16.69 -6.53 5.58
C ARG A 88 -15.60 -7.23 4.80
N ALA A 89 -15.11 -8.33 5.34
CA ALA A 89 -14.06 -9.13 4.71
C ALA A 89 -14.58 -10.54 4.39
N TRP A 90 -14.20 -11.03 3.21
CA TRP A 90 -14.45 -12.41 2.79
C TRP A 90 -13.12 -13.05 2.40
N PHE A 91 -12.83 -14.20 2.99
CA PHE A 91 -11.69 -15.03 2.63
C PHE A 91 -12.16 -16.11 1.66
N PHE A 92 -11.45 -16.31 0.57
CA PHE A 92 -11.87 -17.26 -0.46
C PHE A 92 -10.69 -17.98 -1.12
N SER A 93 -11.00 -19.04 -1.85
CA SER A 93 -10.11 -19.63 -2.86
C SER A 93 -10.69 -19.32 -4.23
N ALA A 94 -9.89 -18.74 -5.13
CA ALA A 94 -10.32 -18.48 -6.50
C ALA A 94 -10.16 -19.75 -7.36
N GLU A 95 -11.15 -20.04 -8.18
CA GLU A 95 -11.08 -21.08 -9.20
C GLU A 95 -10.57 -20.50 -10.54
N GLU A 96 -10.43 -21.37 -11.54
CA GLU A 96 -9.97 -20.98 -12.87
C GLU A 96 -10.92 -19.93 -13.49
N PRO A 97 -10.42 -18.74 -13.86
CA PRO A 97 -11.25 -17.71 -14.45
C PRO A 97 -11.68 -18.10 -15.86
N SER A 98 -12.85 -17.61 -16.27
CA SER A 98 -13.34 -17.76 -17.64
C SER A 98 -13.77 -16.41 -18.20
N GLU A 99 -13.65 -16.24 -19.51
CA GLU A 99 -14.07 -15.01 -20.19
C GLU A 99 -15.04 -15.36 -21.32
N ALA A 100 -16.23 -14.75 -21.28
CA ALA A 100 -17.25 -14.93 -22.30
C ALA A 100 -18.03 -13.63 -22.50
N GLY A 101 -18.20 -13.21 -23.76
CA GLY A 101 -18.97 -12.00 -24.08
C GLY A 101 -18.41 -10.71 -23.49
N GLY A 102 -17.08 -10.62 -23.28
CA GLY A 102 -16.43 -9.45 -22.66
C GLY A 102 -16.63 -9.34 -21.16
N VAL A 103 -17.03 -10.44 -20.50
CA VAL A 103 -17.14 -10.53 -19.04
C VAL A 103 -16.16 -11.58 -18.53
N LEU A 104 -15.23 -11.15 -17.68
CA LEU A 104 -14.39 -12.02 -16.89
C LEU A 104 -15.20 -12.53 -15.68
N SER A 105 -15.24 -13.84 -15.51
CA SER A 105 -15.93 -14.53 -14.41
C SER A 105 -14.92 -15.33 -13.61
N VAL A 106 -14.82 -15.05 -12.31
CA VAL A 106 -13.93 -15.74 -11.37
C VAL A 106 -14.78 -16.40 -10.28
N PRO A 107 -15.01 -17.72 -10.37
CA PRO A 107 -15.70 -18.44 -9.30
C PRO A 107 -14.83 -18.42 -8.04
N ILE A 108 -15.47 -18.23 -6.89
CA ILE A 108 -14.78 -18.22 -5.60
C ILE A 108 -15.49 -19.14 -4.61
N ASP A 109 -14.72 -19.92 -3.87
CA ASP A 109 -15.19 -20.66 -2.70
C ASP A 109 -14.91 -19.84 -1.44
N VAL A 110 -15.96 -19.23 -0.88
CA VAL A 110 -15.87 -18.36 0.29
C VAL A 110 -15.83 -19.20 1.54
N LYS A 111 -14.80 -18.99 2.35
CA LYS A 111 -14.61 -19.64 3.64
C LYS A 111 -15.61 -19.09 4.64
N GLY A 112 -16.27 -19.99 5.37
CA GLY A 112 -17.13 -19.63 6.49
C GLY A 112 -16.35 -18.95 7.61
N THR A 113 -17.03 -18.11 8.39
CA THR A 113 -16.44 -17.44 9.57
C THR A 113 -17.29 -17.77 10.80
N GLY A 114 -16.70 -18.48 11.77
CA GLY A 114 -17.39 -18.90 12.99
C GLY A 114 -18.68 -19.67 12.69
N ASP A 115 -19.82 -19.05 13.02
CA ASP A 115 -21.16 -19.62 12.87
C ASP A 115 -21.78 -19.43 11.47
N LYS A 116 -21.11 -18.71 10.56
CA LYS A 116 -21.57 -18.52 9.18
C LYS A 116 -20.93 -19.56 8.27
N ALA A 117 -21.77 -20.36 7.61
CA ALA A 117 -21.33 -21.27 6.56
C ALA A 117 -20.70 -20.48 5.40
N GLY A 118 -19.66 -21.06 4.81
CA GLY A 118 -19.10 -20.61 3.54
C GLY A 118 -20.00 -20.96 2.36
N GLY A 119 -19.54 -20.69 1.14
CA GLY A 119 -20.27 -21.05 -0.07
C GLY A 119 -19.64 -20.51 -1.34
N LEU A 120 -20.16 -21.00 -2.46
CA LEU A 120 -19.77 -20.54 -3.79
C LEU A 120 -20.35 -19.15 -4.07
N SER A 121 -19.53 -18.31 -4.69
CA SER A 121 -19.88 -16.97 -5.16
C SER A 121 -19.13 -16.71 -6.48
N LEU A 122 -19.43 -15.59 -7.14
CA LEU A 122 -18.88 -15.25 -8.44
C LEU A 122 -18.49 -13.78 -8.50
N ILE A 123 -17.21 -13.53 -8.77
CA ILE A 123 -16.74 -12.19 -9.17
C ILE A 123 -16.92 -12.05 -10.67
N GLN A 124 -17.66 -11.04 -11.09
CA GLN A 124 -17.86 -10.69 -12.50
C GLN A 124 -17.27 -9.32 -12.78
N VAL A 125 -16.42 -9.24 -13.80
CA VAL A 125 -15.83 -7.97 -14.25
C VAL A 125 -16.21 -7.77 -15.71
N SER A 126 -16.90 -6.67 -15.99
CA SER A 126 -17.33 -6.28 -17.34
C SER A 126 -16.72 -4.94 -17.74
N GLY A 127 -16.69 -4.65 -19.04
CA GLY A 127 -16.10 -3.42 -19.58
C GLY A 127 -14.57 -3.50 -19.71
N ASP A 128 -13.96 -2.38 -20.10
CA ASP A 128 -12.53 -2.30 -20.41
C ASP A 128 -11.87 -1.07 -19.76
N GLY A 129 -10.57 -1.19 -19.44
CA GLY A 129 -9.78 -0.10 -18.87
C GLY A 129 -10.39 0.50 -17.60
N ASP A 130 -10.57 1.83 -17.59
CA ASP A 130 -11.15 2.61 -16.48
C ASP A 130 -12.68 2.59 -16.45
N ASN A 131 -13.32 1.98 -17.45
CA ASN A 131 -14.77 1.78 -17.51
C ASN A 131 -15.17 0.37 -17.05
N ARG A 132 -14.23 -0.39 -16.49
CA ARG A 132 -14.52 -1.70 -15.91
C ARG A 132 -15.47 -1.56 -14.73
N THR A 133 -16.30 -2.57 -14.53
CA THR A 133 -17.18 -2.70 -13.38
C THR A 133 -17.04 -4.09 -12.81
N LEU A 134 -16.75 -4.19 -11.52
CA LEU A 134 -16.69 -5.40 -10.73
C LEU A 134 -17.98 -5.56 -9.93
N ALA A 135 -18.61 -6.72 -10.04
CA ALA A 135 -19.77 -7.11 -9.26
C ALA A 135 -19.54 -8.48 -8.63
N CYS A 136 -20.10 -8.67 -7.44
CA CYS A 136 -20.13 -9.95 -6.74
C CYS A 136 -21.37 -9.94 -5.85
N ASP A 137 -22.08 -11.06 -5.75
CA ASP A 137 -23.33 -11.20 -4.99
C ASP A 137 -23.15 -11.00 -3.48
N LEU A 138 -21.91 -11.06 -2.99
CA LEU A 138 -21.56 -10.77 -1.60
C LEU A 138 -21.43 -9.28 -1.30
N LEU A 139 -21.16 -8.45 -2.31
CA LEU A 139 -20.90 -7.02 -2.17
C LEU A 139 -22.21 -6.22 -2.11
N ALA A 140 -22.16 -5.05 -1.46
CA ALA A 140 -23.33 -4.20 -1.32
C ALA A 140 -23.74 -3.49 -2.63
N GLN A 141 -22.77 -3.29 -3.53
CA GLN A 141 -22.92 -2.61 -4.81
C GLN A 141 -21.87 -3.08 -5.81
N ALA A 142 -21.95 -2.58 -7.04
CA ALA A 142 -20.89 -2.72 -8.01
C ALA A 142 -19.76 -1.71 -7.75
N TYR A 143 -18.56 -2.02 -8.22
CA TYR A 143 -17.37 -1.20 -8.01
C TYR A 143 -16.66 -0.92 -9.33
N ALA A 144 -16.16 0.29 -9.53
CA ALA A 144 -15.34 0.67 -10.67
C ALA A 144 -13.87 0.82 -10.23
N PRO A 145 -12.90 0.65 -11.14
CA PRO A 145 -11.51 1.00 -10.85
C PRO A 145 -11.44 2.42 -10.32
N GLN A 146 -10.72 2.58 -9.22
CA GLN A 146 -10.51 3.88 -8.62
C GLN A 146 -9.77 4.77 -9.62
N LYS A 147 -10.36 5.90 -9.96
CA LYS A 147 -9.77 6.87 -10.87
C LYS A 147 -8.80 7.76 -10.12
N ALA A 148 -7.68 8.10 -10.76
CA ALA A 148 -6.90 9.23 -10.32
C ALA A 148 -7.77 10.49 -10.41
N GLN A 149 -7.76 11.33 -9.37
CA GLN A 149 -8.45 12.62 -9.44
C GLN A 149 -7.67 13.58 -10.36
N ASP A 150 -8.38 14.18 -11.32
CA ASP A 150 -7.89 15.30 -12.12
C ASP A 150 -8.09 16.59 -11.31
N GLY A 151 -7.22 16.81 -10.33
CA GLY A 151 -7.29 17.97 -9.44
C GLY A 151 -5.92 18.31 -8.88
N ALA A 152 -5.73 19.57 -8.47
CA ALA A 152 -4.53 19.96 -7.75
C ALA A 152 -4.55 19.32 -6.36
N PHE A 153 -3.55 18.48 -6.07
CA PHE A 153 -3.30 18.01 -4.72
C PHE A 153 -2.82 19.18 -3.87
N SER A 154 -3.26 19.27 -2.61
CA SER A 154 -2.77 20.31 -1.70
C SER A 154 -2.53 19.78 -0.29
N VAL A 155 -1.46 20.26 0.35
CA VAL A 155 -1.20 19.97 1.75
C VAL A 155 -1.65 21.15 2.62
N THR A 156 -2.38 20.85 3.69
CA THR A 156 -2.91 21.85 4.62
C THR A 156 -2.37 21.67 6.04
N GLY A 157 -2.53 22.72 6.85
CA GLY A 157 -2.15 22.70 8.26
C GLY A 157 -0.65 22.91 8.52
N THR A 158 0.15 23.13 7.46
CA THR A 158 1.59 23.38 7.51
C THR A 158 1.93 24.78 8.00
N ASP A 159 3.09 24.93 8.60
CA ASP A 159 3.71 26.21 8.93
C ASP A 159 5.23 26.16 8.71
N ASP A 160 5.91 27.30 8.84
CA ASP A 160 7.34 27.45 8.55
C ASP A 160 8.24 26.48 9.35
N ARG A 161 7.78 26.01 10.52
CA ARG A 161 8.56 25.10 11.38
C ARG A 161 8.70 23.72 10.76
N LEU A 162 7.73 23.30 9.96
CA LEU A 162 7.80 22.02 9.26
C LEU A 162 8.95 22.02 8.24
N SER A 163 9.04 23.08 7.43
CA SER A 163 10.12 23.24 6.45
C SER A 163 11.48 23.33 7.11
N GLU A 164 11.59 24.08 8.21
CA GLU A 164 12.82 24.15 9.01
C GLU A 164 13.22 22.77 9.56
N ALA A 165 12.27 22.04 10.16
CA ALA A 165 12.54 20.76 10.80
C ALA A 165 12.92 19.66 9.78
N LEU A 166 12.31 19.66 8.60
CA LEU A 166 12.66 18.72 7.52
C LEU A 166 13.86 19.19 6.69
N GLY A 167 14.29 20.45 6.80
CA GLY A 167 15.34 21.01 5.96
C GLY A 167 14.97 21.01 4.47
N ALA A 168 13.68 21.15 4.15
CA ALA A 168 13.13 21.13 2.81
C ALA A 168 12.04 22.19 2.65
N ASP A 169 11.90 22.76 1.46
CA ASP A 169 10.85 23.73 1.19
C ASP A 169 9.47 23.07 1.13
N ALA A 170 8.42 23.86 1.35
CA ALA A 170 7.04 23.40 1.40
C ALA A 170 6.58 22.71 0.10
N ALA A 171 7.08 23.12 -1.06
CA ALA A 171 6.70 22.53 -2.34
C ALA A 171 7.31 21.13 -2.49
N SER A 172 8.58 20.95 -2.10
CA SER A 172 9.24 19.64 -2.05
C SER A 172 8.51 18.67 -1.11
N ILE A 173 8.02 19.16 0.04
CA ILE A 173 7.25 18.36 0.98
C ILE A 173 5.90 17.96 0.38
N GLU A 174 5.18 18.91 -0.22
CA GLU A 174 3.90 18.65 -0.89
C GLU A 174 4.08 17.65 -2.05
N GLU A 175 5.12 17.80 -2.87
CA GLU A 175 5.44 16.88 -3.96
C GLU A 175 5.72 15.46 -3.44
N ALA A 176 6.47 15.32 -2.35
CA ALA A 176 6.74 14.01 -1.74
C ALA A 176 5.44 13.35 -1.25
N VAL A 177 4.57 14.10 -0.57
CA VAL A 177 3.28 13.60 -0.08
C VAL A 177 2.35 13.26 -1.25
N ALA A 178 2.23 14.14 -2.25
CA ALA A 178 1.41 13.93 -3.44
C ALA A 178 1.87 12.69 -4.23
N GLY A 179 3.18 12.54 -4.42
CA GLY A 179 3.76 11.39 -5.12
C GLY A 179 3.49 10.06 -4.40
N LYS A 180 3.40 10.08 -3.06
CA LYS A 180 2.97 8.91 -2.29
C LYS A 180 1.46 8.71 -2.36
N ALA A 181 0.68 9.77 -2.18
CA ALA A 181 -0.79 9.76 -2.26
C ALA A 181 -1.27 9.18 -3.59
N ALA A 182 -0.69 9.59 -4.71
CA ALA A 182 -1.01 9.06 -6.04
C ALA A 182 -0.85 7.53 -6.15
N LYS A 183 0.02 6.91 -5.35
CA LYS A 183 0.26 5.46 -5.34
C LYS A 183 -0.69 4.70 -4.43
N VAL A 184 -1.02 5.27 -3.26
CA VAL A 184 -1.77 4.56 -2.20
C VAL A 184 -3.23 4.97 -2.08
N SER A 185 -3.55 6.18 -2.55
CA SER A 185 -4.87 6.77 -2.57
C SER A 185 -5.03 7.76 -3.75
N PRO A 186 -5.04 7.28 -5.01
CA PRO A 186 -5.21 8.11 -6.21
C PRO A 186 -6.37 9.13 -6.22
N GLN A 187 -7.37 8.95 -5.35
CA GLN A 187 -8.51 9.86 -5.22
C GLN A 187 -8.29 11.02 -4.25
N ALA A 188 -7.23 10.97 -3.43
CA ALA A 188 -7.03 11.97 -2.40
C ALA A 188 -6.76 13.33 -3.04
N THR A 189 -7.54 14.34 -2.66
CA THR A 189 -7.35 15.71 -3.19
C THR A 189 -6.38 16.53 -2.36
N GLY A 190 -5.94 15.98 -1.23
CA GLY A 190 -4.96 16.62 -0.38
C GLY A 190 -4.58 15.78 0.83
N ALA A 191 -3.79 16.40 1.69
CA ALA A 191 -3.44 15.85 2.99
C ALA A 191 -3.40 16.94 4.05
N THR A 192 -3.58 16.56 5.31
CA THR A 192 -3.42 17.45 6.46
C THR A 192 -2.19 17.03 7.25
N TRP A 193 -1.32 17.98 7.58
CA TRP A 193 -0.18 17.72 8.47
C TRP A 193 -0.67 17.47 9.90
N ASP A 194 -0.17 16.41 10.53
CA ASP A 194 -0.57 16.02 11.90
C ASP A 194 0.11 16.87 13.00
N LYS A 195 0.95 17.84 12.61
CA LYS A 195 1.61 18.83 13.48
C LYS A 195 2.66 18.29 14.44
N GLU A 196 3.16 17.09 14.19
CA GLU A 196 4.22 16.47 14.97
C GLU A 196 5.45 16.16 14.10
N VAL A 197 6.64 16.44 14.62
CA VAL A 197 7.92 16.07 13.98
C VAL A 197 8.80 15.36 15.00
N TRP A 198 9.35 14.22 14.58
CA TRP A 198 10.37 13.48 15.31
C TRP A 198 11.75 13.85 14.76
N LEU A 199 12.67 14.24 15.64
CA LEU A 199 14.01 14.70 15.28
C LEU A 199 15.07 13.78 15.90
N ASP A 200 15.86 13.14 15.05
CA ASP A 200 17.12 12.49 15.41
C ASP A 200 18.29 13.37 14.98
N TYR A 201 18.80 14.16 15.92
CA TYR A 201 19.94 15.04 15.70
C TYR A 201 21.24 14.27 15.44
N ALA A 202 21.40 13.06 15.97
CA ALA A 202 22.62 12.28 15.78
C ALA A 202 22.65 11.64 14.39
N GLY A 203 21.50 11.15 13.92
CA GLY A 203 21.32 10.59 12.59
C GLY A 203 21.09 11.64 11.48
N ASN A 204 20.85 12.91 11.85
CA ASN A 204 20.40 13.96 10.93
C ASN A 204 19.12 13.54 10.15
N VAL A 205 18.19 12.93 10.89
CA VAL A 205 16.91 12.43 10.36
C VAL A 205 15.77 13.18 11.03
N ALA A 206 14.77 13.57 10.23
CA ALA A 206 13.50 14.08 10.72
C ALA A 206 12.37 13.25 10.12
N SER A 207 11.27 13.05 10.85
CA SER A 207 10.09 12.40 10.29
C SER A 207 8.78 12.99 10.81
N THR A 208 7.77 13.01 9.95
CA THR A 208 6.45 13.56 10.24
C THR A 208 5.37 12.73 9.53
N THR A 209 4.11 12.88 9.93
CA THR A 209 2.97 12.23 9.28
C THR A 209 1.98 13.24 8.71
N PHE A 210 1.29 12.81 7.66
CA PHE A 210 0.16 13.49 7.03
C PHE A 210 -1.00 12.52 6.89
N THR A 211 -2.21 12.99 7.16
CA THR A 211 -3.44 12.23 6.92
C THR A 211 -4.04 12.65 5.59
N LEU A 212 -4.19 11.70 4.65
CA LEU A 212 -4.83 11.94 3.36
C LEU A 212 -6.32 12.20 3.53
N ASP A 213 -6.85 13.07 2.66
CA ASP A 213 -8.28 13.21 2.39
C ASP A 213 -8.76 11.97 1.61
N ASP A 214 -8.97 10.86 2.31
CA ASP A 214 -9.63 9.69 1.76
C ASP A 214 -10.51 9.00 2.82
N PRO A 215 -11.44 8.12 2.42
CA PRO A 215 -12.32 7.44 3.36
C PRO A 215 -11.59 6.59 4.40
N ALA A 216 -10.36 6.15 4.10
CA ALA A 216 -9.54 5.33 4.99
C ALA A 216 -8.73 6.16 5.99
N SER A 217 -8.70 7.50 5.86
CA SER A 217 -7.77 8.37 6.58
C SER A 217 -6.33 7.85 6.48
N THR A 218 -5.90 7.51 5.26
CA THR A 218 -4.58 6.93 5.00
C THR A 218 -3.48 7.84 5.53
N VAL A 219 -2.56 7.29 6.33
CA VAL A 219 -1.40 8.03 6.85
C VAL A 219 -0.22 7.88 5.91
N VAL A 220 0.39 8.99 5.53
CA VAL A 220 1.66 9.07 4.81
C VAL A 220 2.74 9.57 5.76
N THR A 221 3.85 8.84 5.86
CA THR A 221 5.01 9.28 6.65
C THR A 221 6.05 9.90 5.72
N VAL A 222 6.49 11.11 6.02
CA VAL A 222 7.62 11.76 5.33
C VAL A 222 8.84 11.70 6.22
N VAL A 223 9.94 11.16 5.69
CA VAL A 223 11.25 11.10 6.33
C VAL A 223 12.21 12.00 5.56
N SER A 224 12.88 12.91 6.25
CA SER A 224 13.99 13.69 5.73
C SER A 224 15.32 13.14 6.24
N ARG A 225 16.28 12.97 5.35
CA ARG A 225 17.69 12.70 5.68
C ARG A 225 18.53 13.84 5.14
N GLY A 226 18.85 14.81 6.00
CA GLY A 226 19.59 16.01 5.61
C GLY A 226 18.94 16.82 4.48
N GLY A 227 17.61 16.92 4.46
CA GLY A 227 16.83 17.65 3.45
C GLY A 227 16.37 16.79 2.26
N SER A 228 16.88 15.55 2.12
CA SER A 228 16.37 14.61 1.13
C SER A 228 15.13 13.90 1.66
N LEU A 229 14.00 14.07 0.97
CA LEU A 229 12.70 13.55 1.39
C LEU A 229 12.38 12.17 0.80
N GLU A 230 11.78 11.32 1.63
CA GLU A 230 11.20 10.04 1.26
C GLU A 230 9.80 9.94 1.90
N ALA A 231 8.77 9.63 1.11
CA ALA A 231 7.40 9.46 1.60
C ALA A 231 6.95 7.99 1.49
N MET A 232 6.41 7.44 2.57
CA MET A 232 6.09 6.02 2.74
C MET A 232 4.70 5.76 3.31
#